data_AF-A0AA36IGT1-F1
#
_entry.id   AF-A0AA36IGT1-F1
#
_cell.length_a   1.000
_cell.length_b   1.000
_cell.length_c   1.000
_cell.angle_alpha   90.00
_cell.angle_beta   90.00
_cell.angle_gamma   90.00
#
_symmetry.space_group_name_H-M   'P 1'
#
loop_
_entity.id
_entity.type
_entity.pdbx_description
1 polymer ?
#
loop_
_entity_poly.entity_id
_entity_poly.type
_entity_poly.pdbx_seq_one_letter_code
_entity_poly.pdbx_strand_id
1 'polypeptide(L)'
;MLRSSLRRHGLTSVEVGQLDQTLEARSCKALAVAAATSEGAMRLARTCGLQSKVSQENFAKAWHEAAAASAALEPGPSKSPKLGDLVKDQDWEGCTRLLMQRAKVGQPQELLPLLQGLLRHLAERDRGSEAAAAAKPVLALASLYGPEAQAAAERNTELAEAEWRYRWMVRQFFNSRVVESLQKEMLAAYQADSFQATCAELNGSFEGKVPLEQKMRAMEACCQEHVLKWLLPKYGLKGDASGLAEMKNIIRQHSQSDAEVKRRQMEIATMVFKQFNL
;
A
#
# COMPACT_ATOMS: atom_id res chain seq x y z
N MET A 1 -3.00 26.75 19.40
CA MET A 1 -2.11 27.94 19.35
C MET A 1 -2.75 29.13 18.65
N LEU A 2 -3.46 28.93 17.52
CA LEU A 2 -4.08 30.05 16.81
C LEU A 2 -5.16 30.78 17.65
N ARG A 3 -6.14 30.04 18.20
CA ARG A 3 -7.19 30.60 19.06
C ARG A 3 -6.66 31.42 20.24
N SER A 4 -5.57 30.97 20.86
CA SER A 4 -4.94 31.68 21.98
C SER A 4 -4.26 32.98 21.53
N SER A 5 -3.65 33.02 20.34
CA SER A 5 -3.08 34.25 19.79
C SER A 5 -4.19 35.25 19.44
N LEU A 6 -5.26 34.81 18.78
CA LEU A 6 -6.42 35.68 18.47
C LEU A 6 -7.02 36.32 19.73
N ARG A 7 -7.23 35.53 20.79
CA ARG A 7 -7.74 36.06 22.08
C ARG A 7 -6.75 37.00 22.77
N ARG A 8 -5.44 36.75 22.67
CA ARG A 8 -4.40 37.63 23.22
C ARG A 8 -4.44 39.02 22.59
N HIS A 9 -4.77 39.10 21.31
CA HIS A 9 -4.95 40.37 20.60
C HIS A 9 -6.34 40.98 20.79
N GLY A 10 -7.18 40.43 21.68
CA GLY A 10 -8.45 41.06 22.08
C GLY A 10 -9.67 40.64 21.25
N LEU A 11 -9.60 39.56 20.45
CA LEU A 11 -10.81 38.98 19.87
C LEU A 11 -11.61 38.20 20.93
N THR A 12 -12.92 38.37 20.90
CA THR A 12 -13.85 37.66 21.77
C THR A 12 -13.98 36.19 21.37
N SER A 13 -14.47 35.35 22.28
CA SER A 13 -14.70 33.92 21.99
C SER A 13 -15.67 33.70 20.83
N VAL A 14 -16.65 34.60 20.63
CA VAL A 14 -17.63 34.53 19.55
C VAL A 14 -16.97 34.79 18.20
N GLU A 15 -16.18 35.86 18.11
CA GLU A 15 -15.44 36.22 16.90
C GLU A 15 -14.42 35.15 16.49
N VAL A 16 -13.73 34.55 17.47
CA VAL A 16 -12.81 33.43 17.20
C VAL A 16 -13.58 32.21 16.67
N GLY A 17 -14.77 31.93 17.19
CA GLY A 17 -15.63 30.86 16.69
C GLY A 17 -16.10 31.08 15.25
N GLN A 18 -16.44 32.32 14.90
CA GLN A 18 -16.80 32.70 13.52
C GLN A 18 -15.62 32.51 12.56
N LEU A 19 -14.43 33.00 12.93
CA LEU A 19 -13.21 32.83 12.13
C LEU A 19 -12.87 31.35 11.89
N ASP A 20 -13.01 30.50 12.91
CA ASP A 20 -12.75 29.07 12.79
C ASP A 20 -13.72 28.37 11.82
N GLN A 21 -14.98 28.81 11.78
CA GLN A 21 -16.00 28.27 10.87
C GLN A 21 -15.76 28.70 9.43
N THR A 22 -15.30 29.94 9.20
CA THR A 22 -15.16 30.50 7.84
C THR A 22 -13.81 30.23 7.20
N LEU A 23 -12.70 30.30 7.94
CA LEU A 23 -11.35 30.21 7.37
C LEU A 23 -10.85 28.77 7.20
N GLU A 24 -11.47 27.80 7.88
CA GLU A 24 -10.97 26.42 8.04
C GLU A 24 -9.48 26.35 8.50
N ALA A 25 -8.90 27.47 8.94
CA ALA A 25 -7.49 27.61 9.22
C ALA A 25 -7.18 26.97 10.58
N ARG A 26 -6.84 25.68 10.57
CA ARG A 26 -6.50 24.94 11.80
C ARG A 26 -5.12 25.30 12.39
N SER A 27 -4.32 26.12 11.70
CA SER A 27 -2.95 26.44 12.12
C SER A 27 -2.56 27.90 11.83
N CYS A 28 -1.57 28.42 12.58
CA CYS A 28 -0.99 29.75 12.34
C CYS A 28 -0.35 29.87 10.95
N LYS A 29 0.19 28.76 10.40
CA LYS A 29 0.74 28.71 9.04
C LYS A 29 -0.35 28.90 7.99
N ALA A 30 -1.48 28.22 8.13
CA ALA A 30 -2.62 28.41 7.23
C ALA A 30 -3.15 29.85 7.27
N LEU A 31 -3.24 30.44 8.47
CA LEU A 31 -3.63 31.84 8.63
C LEU A 31 -2.63 32.80 7.95
N ALA A 32 -1.33 32.58 8.13
CA ALA A 32 -0.28 33.40 7.52
C ALA A 32 -0.36 33.39 5.98
N VAL A 33 -0.69 32.26 5.36
CA VAL A 33 -0.83 32.11 3.90
C VAL A 33 -2.12 32.74 3.36
N ALA A 34 -3.18 32.82 4.18
CA ALA A 34 -4.50 33.28 3.74
C ALA A 34 -4.56 34.77 3.34
N ALA A 35 -3.55 35.56 3.71
CA ALA A 35 -3.41 36.95 3.28
C ALA A 35 -1.94 37.26 3.02
N ALA A 36 -1.62 38.04 1.98
CA ALA A 36 -0.24 38.44 1.68
C ALA A 36 0.18 39.72 2.42
N THR A 37 -0.78 40.53 2.87
CA THR A 37 -0.54 41.84 3.48
C THR A 37 -1.47 42.07 4.66
N SER A 38 -1.10 43.02 5.54
CA SER A 38 -1.95 43.45 6.66
C SER A 38 -3.33 43.95 6.19
N GLU A 39 -3.38 44.68 5.08
CA GLU A 39 -4.66 45.08 4.45
C GLU A 39 -5.46 43.90 3.90
N GLY A 40 -4.78 42.87 3.38
CA GLY A 40 -5.38 41.60 3.03
C GLY A 40 -6.02 40.90 4.24
N ALA A 41 -5.32 40.88 5.38
CA ALA A 41 -5.84 40.30 6.61
C ALA A 41 -7.08 41.05 7.13
N MET A 42 -7.09 42.38 7.06
CA MET A 42 -8.30 43.16 7.41
C MET A 42 -9.47 42.92 6.45
N ARG A 43 -9.21 42.73 5.15
CA ARG A 43 -10.26 42.32 4.19
C ARG A 43 -10.81 40.93 4.52
N LEU A 44 -9.92 40.00 4.85
CA LEU A 44 -10.27 38.64 5.26
C LEU A 44 -11.10 38.62 6.55
N ALA A 45 -10.77 39.46 7.53
CA ALA A 45 -11.57 39.65 8.74
C ALA A 45 -13.01 40.07 8.42
N ARG A 46 -13.19 41.01 7.48
CA ARG A 46 -14.51 41.46 7.03
C ARG A 46 -15.31 40.37 6.36
N THR A 47 -14.68 39.57 5.49
CA THR A 47 -15.36 38.43 4.83
C THR A 47 -15.78 37.34 5.82
N CYS A 48 -15.10 37.24 6.96
CA CYS A 48 -15.46 36.34 8.05
C CYS A 48 -16.46 36.94 9.06
N GLY A 49 -17.06 38.09 8.76
CA GLY A 49 -18.12 38.68 9.58
C GLY A 49 -17.66 39.64 10.69
N LEU A 50 -16.37 39.97 10.78
CA LEU A 50 -15.88 40.95 11.76
C LEU A 50 -16.21 42.38 11.33
N GLN A 51 -17.31 42.94 11.86
CA GLN A 51 -17.79 44.27 11.47
C GLN A 51 -17.06 45.43 12.16
N SER A 52 -16.60 45.23 13.40
CA SER A 52 -15.89 46.27 14.16
C SER A 52 -14.49 46.52 13.60
N LYS A 53 -14.14 47.79 13.39
CA LYS A 53 -12.79 48.20 12.96
C LYS A 53 -11.72 47.75 13.96
N VAL A 54 -12.02 47.80 15.26
CA VAL A 54 -11.11 47.37 16.33
C VAL A 54 -10.83 45.86 16.22
N SER A 55 -11.86 45.05 15.97
CA SER A 55 -11.70 43.60 15.79
C SER A 55 -10.92 43.24 14.52
N GLN A 56 -11.09 44.00 13.43
CA GLN A 56 -10.31 43.85 12.20
C GLN A 56 -8.82 44.16 12.42
N GLU A 57 -8.51 45.23 13.14
CA GLU A 57 -7.13 45.60 13.50
C GLU A 57 -6.48 44.57 14.43
N ASN A 58 -7.23 44.07 15.41
CA ASN A 58 -6.79 43.00 16.31
C ASN A 58 -6.52 41.69 15.58
N PHE A 59 -7.36 41.34 14.60
CA PHE A 59 -7.12 40.19 13.73
C PHE A 59 -5.86 40.37 12.88
N ALA A 60 -5.65 41.55 12.29
CA ALA A 60 -4.46 41.84 11.50
C ALA A 60 -3.16 41.75 12.32
N LYS A 61 -3.18 42.17 13.60
CA LYS A 61 -2.05 41.98 14.53
C LYS A 61 -1.76 40.50 14.80
N ALA A 62 -2.80 39.70 15.06
CA ALA A 62 -2.65 38.26 15.26
C ALA A 62 -2.14 37.55 13.99
N TRP A 63 -2.63 37.97 12.82
CA TRP A 63 -2.12 37.50 11.53
C TRP A 63 -0.64 37.86 11.35
N HIS A 64 -0.22 39.08 11.69
CA HIS A 64 1.17 39.50 11.59
C HIS A 64 2.09 38.71 12.54
N GLU A 65 1.66 38.42 13.78
CA GLU A 65 2.40 37.54 14.70
C GLU A 65 2.52 36.12 14.12
N ALA A 66 1.43 35.59 13.54
CA ALA A 66 1.43 34.28 12.90
C ALA A 66 2.34 34.24 11.65
N ALA A 67 2.33 35.29 10.84
CA ALA A 67 3.20 35.43 9.66
C ALA A 67 4.67 35.55 10.05
N ALA A 68 4.99 36.36 11.07
CA ALA A 68 6.35 36.47 11.60
C ALA A 68 6.83 35.15 12.21
N ALA A 69 5.97 34.43 12.95
CA ALA A 69 6.29 33.11 13.48
C ALA A 69 6.51 32.09 12.36
N SER A 70 5.70 32.14 11.29
CA SER A 70 5.89 31.28 10.11
C SER A 70 7.17 31.62 9.36
N ALA A 71 7.52 32.90 9.24
CA ALA A 71 8.76 33.35 8.60
C ALA A 71 9.99 33.04 9.46
N ALA A 72 9.89 33.06 10.79
CA ALA A 72 10.94 32.60 11.69
C ALA A 72 11.11 31.07 11.67
N LEU A 73 10.04 30.35 11.29
CA LEU A 73 10.05 28.91 11.02
C LEU A 73 10.45 28.59 9.57
N GLU A 74 10.57 29.57 8.67
CA GLU A 74 11.19 29.35 7.38
C GLU A 74 12.63 28.91 7.64
N PRO A 75 12.97 27.66 7.33
CA PRO A 75 14.25 27.11 7.72
C PRO A 75 15.34 27.86 6.95
N GLY A 76 16.19 28.61 7.68
CA GLY A 76 17.49 29.04 7.17
C GLY A 76 18.21 27.85 6.50
N PRO A 77 19.10 28.10 5.52
CA PRO A 77 19.44 27.20 4.39
C PRO A 77 19.00 25.77 4.66
N SER A 78 17.74 25.49 4.29
CA SER A 78 16.99 24.34 4.77
C SER A 78 17.81 23.08 4.54
N LYS A 79 18.12 22.34 5.60
CA LYS A 79 18.63 20.97 5.48
C LYS A 79 17.65 20.25 4.54
N SER A 80 18.13 19.89 3.35
CA SER A 80 17.29 19.26 2.34
C SER A 80 16.53 18.10 3.01
N PRO A 81 15.21 17.98 2.79
CA PRO A 81 14.41 16.95 3.46
C PRO A 81 15.08 15.59 3.25
N LYS A 82 15.17 14.79 4.31
CA LYS A 82 15.74 13.46 4.20
C LYS A 82 14.73 12.58 3.46
N LEU A 83 15.22 11.71 2.58
CA LEU A 83 14.37 10.77 1.83
C LEU A 83 13.46 9.96 2.77
N GLY A 84 13.97 9.56 3.93
CA GLY A 84 13.19 8.80 4.92
C GLY A 84 12.01 9.56 5.53
N ASP A 85 12.08 10.90 5.60
CA ASP A 85 10.96 11.71 6.09
C ASP A 85 9.87 11.80 5.02
N LEU A 86 10.26 12.05 3.76
CA LEU A 86 9.34 12.09 2.62
C LEU A 86 8.62 10.74 2.40
N VAL A 87 9.31 9.62 2.58
CA VAL A 87 8.71 8.27 2.49
C VAL A 87 7.68 8.04 3.61
N LYS A 88 7.95 8.51 4.83
CA LYS A 88 6.99 8.39 5.95
C LYS A 88 5.73 9.19 5.70
N ASP A 89 5.87 10.36 5.10
CA ASP A 89 4.76 11.25 4.75
C ASP A 89 4.04 10.83 3.46
N GLN A 90 4.50 9.77 2.79
CA GLN A 90 4.02 9.30 1.48
C GLN A 90 4.11 10.38 0.37
N ASP A 91 5.04 11.33 0.51
CA ASP A 91 5.31 12.35 -0.51
C ASP A 91 6.20 11.77 -1.62
N TRP A 92 5.60 10.97 -2.49
CA TRP A 92 6.29 10.33 -3.61
C TRP A 92 6.84 11.34 -4.62
N GLU A 93 6.19 12.49 -4.78
CA GLU A 93 6.66 13.55 -5.67
C GLU A 93 7.90 14.26 -5.10
N GLY A 94 7.91 14.54 -3.80
CA GLY A 94 9.08 14.99 -3.07
C GLY A 94 10.24 14.00 -3.16
N CYS A 95 9.96 12.70 -2.99
CA CYS A 95 10.96 11.64 -3.14
C CYS A 95 11.59 11.67 -4.53
N THR A 96 10.78 11.72 -5.59
CA THR A 96 11.25 11.78 -6.98
C THR A 96 12.12 13.02 -7.19
N ARG A 97 11.66 14.21 -6.78
CA ARG A 97 12.44 15.45 -6.92
C ARG A 97 13.77 15.39 -6.19
N LEU A 98 13.79 14.87 -4.97
CA LEU A 98 15.02 14.71 -4.18
C LEU A 98 15.99 13.73 -4.84
N LEU A 99 15.50 12.61 -5.37
CA LEU A 99 16.31 11.64 -6.11
C LEU A 99 16.85 12.24 -7.41
N MET A 100 16.02 12.98 -8.16
CA MET A 100 16.44 13.67 -9.37
C MET A 100 17.57 14.66 -9.09
N GLN A 101 17.41 15.48 -8.04
CA GLN A 101 18.42 16.45 -7.62
C GLN A 101 19.76 15.76 -7.26
N ARG A 102 19.70 14.64 -6.53
CA ARG A 102 20.91 13.90 -6.12
C ARG A 102 21.59 13.16 -7.27
N ALA A 103 20.81 12.60 -8.18
CA ALA A 103 21.32 11.93 -9.38
C ALA A 103 21.71 12.92 -10.50
N LYS A 104 21.41 14.22 -10.33
CA LYS A 104 21.62 15.28 -11.33
C LYS A 104 20.94 14.98 -12.66
N VAL A 105 19.74 14.42 -12.61
CA VAL A 105 18.91 14.13 -13.78
C VAL A 105 17.84 15.19 -13.97
N GLY A 106 17.58 15.54 -15.23
CA GLY A 106 16.66 16.61 -15.58
C GLY A 106 15.21 16.15 -15.67
N GLN A 107 15.01 14.86 -15.94
CA GLN A 107 13.69 14.28 -16.17
C GLN A 107 13.44 13.06 -15.25
N PRO A 108 12.20 12.84 -14.76
CA PRO A 108 11.89 11.69 -13.91
C PRO A 108 12.18 10.33 -14.57
N GLN A 109 12.03 10.23 -15.89
CA GLN A 109 12.26 9.01 -16.66
C GLN A 109 13.73 8.56 -16.61
N GLU A 110 14.67 9.49 -16.45
CA GLU A 110 16.10 9.20 -16.32
C GLU A 110 16.45 8.51 -15.00
N LEU A 111 15.54 8.53 -14.00
CA LEU A 111 15.71 7.74 -12.77
C LEU A 111 15.42 6.25 -12.97
N LEU A 112 14.74 5.85 -14.05
CA LEU A 112 14.31 4.47 -14.25
C LEU A 112 15.46 3.45 -14.19
N PRO A 113 16.61 3.65 -14.88
CA PRO A 113 17.72 2.69 -14.79
C PRO A 113 18.28 2.55 -13.37
N LEU A 114 18.34 3.65 -12.61
CA LEU A 114 18.81 3.64 -11.22
C LEU A 114 17.84 2.86 -10.32
N LEU A 115 16.54 3.12 -10.45
CA LEU A 115 15.50 2.42 -9.70
C LEU A 115 15.46 0.92 -10.05
N GLN A 116 15.61 0.57 -11.32
CA GLN A 116 15.72 -0.82 -11.77
C GLN A 116 16.95 -1.52 -11.17
N GLY A 117 18.11 -0.85 -11.16
CA GLY A 117 19.33 -1.36 -10.53
C GLY A 117 19.18 -1.58 -9.03
N LEU A 118 18.56 -0.64 -8.32
CA LEU A 118 18.27 -0.76 -6.88
C LEU A 118 17.29 -1.89 -6.58
N LEU A 119 16.19 -1.99 -7.34
CA LEU A 119 15.22 -3.09 -7.20
C LEU A 119 15.89 -4.45 -7.46
N ARG A 120 16.74 -4.54 -8.49
CA ARG A 120 17.50 -5.76 -8.78
C ARG A 120 18.43 -6.12 -7.62
N HIS A 121 19.16 -5.15 -7.07
CA HIS A 121 20.06 -5.38 -5.95
C HIS A 121 19.31 -5.87 -4.69
N LEU A 122 18.16 -5.27 -4.38
CA LEU A 122 17.29 -5.72 -3.28
C LEU A 122 16.77 -7.13 -3.53
N ALA A 123 16.34 -7.43 -4.76
CA ALA A 123 15.92 -8.77 -5.14
C ALA A 123 17.05 -9.80 -4.92
N GLU A 124 18.26 -9.53 -5.44
CA GLU A 124 19.41 -10.43 -5.28
C GLU A 124 19.78 -10.65 -3.80
N ARG A 125 19.65 -9.62 -2.96
CA ARG A 125 19.85 -9.72 -1.51
C ARG A 125 18.83 -10.65 -0.86
N ASP A 126 17.55 -10.52 -1.20
CA ASP A 126 16.49 -11.40 -0.67
C ASP A 126 16.66 -12.84 -1.18
N ARG A 127 17.06 -13.00 -2.45
CA ARG A 127 17.29 -14.30 -3.08
C ARG A 127 18.36 -15.12 -2.38
N GLY A 128 19.41 -14.46 -1.87
CA GLY A 128 20.50 -15.09 -1.13
C GLY A 128 20.03 -15.89 0.08
N SER A 129 18.84 -15.57 0.62
CA SER A 129 18.24 -16.30 1.74
C SER A 129 17.47 -17.57 1.33
N GLU A 130 16.92 -17.63 0.10
CA GLU A 130 15.99 -18.70 -0.31
C GLU A 130 16.54 -19.64 -1.41
N ALA A 131 17.24 -19.11 -2.42
CA ALA A 131 17.40 -19.84 -3.70
C ALA A 131 18.79 -20.45 -3.93
N ALA A 132 19.81 -20.08 -3.15
CA ALA A 132 21.19 -20.50 -3.39
C ALA A 132 21.41 -22.03 -3.25
N ALA A 133 20.49 -22.74 -2.60
CA ALA A 133 20.63 -24.17 -2.31
C ALA A 133 20.08 -25.12 -3.40
N ALA A 134 19.12 -24.69 -4.24
CA ALA A 134 18.35 -25.64 -5.06
C ALA A 134 18.83 -25.79 -6.53
N ALA A 135 19.45 -24.77 -7.13
CA ALA A 135 19.71 -24.75 -8.58
C ALA A 135 21.03 -25.42 -9.02
N LYS A 136 22.07 -25.39 -8.16
CA LYS A 136 23.41 -25.89 -8.50
C LYS A 136 23.47 -27.40 -8.84
N PRO A 137 22.74 -28.30 -8.16
CA PRO A 137 22.83 -29.73 -8.43
C PRO A 137 22.27 -30.13 -9.80
N VAL A 138 21.21 -29.46 -10.27
CA VAL A 138 20.48 -29.83 -11.49
C VAL A 138 21.32 -29.55 -12.74
N LEU A 139 21.97 -28.39 -12.81
CA LEU A 139 22.88 -28.04 -13.92
C LEU A 139 24.10 -28.96 -13.97
N ALA A 140 24.67 -29.30 -12.81
CA ALA A 140 25.81 -30.21 -12.72
C ALA A 140 25.46 -31.65 -13.14
N LEU A 141 24.24 -32.11 -12.87
CA LEU A 141 23.76 -33.41 -13.33
C LEU A 141 23.44 -33.40 -14.83
N ALA A 142 22.83 -32.32 -15.35
CA ALA A 142 22.42 -32.22 -16.75
C ALA A 142 23.60 -32.30 -17.73
N SER A 143 24.78 -31.78 -17.36
CA SER A 143 25.98 -31.87 -18.19
C SER A 143 26.47 -33.31 -18.41
N LEU A 144 26.11 -34.25 -17.53
CA LEU A 144 26.43 -35.67 -17.69
C LEU A 144 25.56 -36.37 -18.75
N TYR A 145 24.42 -35.78 -19.13
CA TYR A 145 23.46 -36.36 -20.08
C TYR A 145 23.56 -35.75 -21.49
N GLY A 146 24.56 -34.91 -21.74
CA GLY A 146 24.84 -34.32 -23.06
C GLY A 146 24.29 -32.90 -23.26
N PRO A 147 24.57 -32.28 -24.43
CA PRO A 147 24.33 -30.86 -24.67
C PRO A 147 22.85 -30.49 -24.70
N GLU A 148 21.97 -31.39 -25.13
CA GLU A 148 20.52 -31.15 -25.15
C GLU A 148 19.93 -31.08 -23.73
N ALA A 149 20.35 -31.99 -22.85
CA ALA A 149 19.94 -32.00 -21.45
C ALA A 149 20.44 -30.74 -20.72
N GLN A 150 21.68 -30.33 -21.00
CA GLN A 150 22.24 -29.08 -20.48
C GLN A 150 21.44 -27.85 -20.96
N ALA A 151 21.17 -27.72 -22.26
CA ALA A 151 20.39 -26.60 -22.80
C ALA A 151 18.97 -26.55 -22.21
N ALA A 152 18.34 -27.71 -22.01
CA ALA A 152 17.04 -27.79 -21.35
C ALA A 152 17.11 -27.35 -19.87
N ALA A 153 18.16 -27.76 -19.14
CA ALA A 153 18.37 -27.35 -17.74
C ALA A 153 18.66 -25.84 -17.61
N GLU A 154 19.45 -25.27 -18.52
CA GLU A 154 19.72 -23.82 -18.58
C GLU A 154 18.43 -23.04 -18.84
N ARG A 155 17.64 -23.45 -19.84
CA ARG A 155 16.34 -22.82 -20.14
C ARG A 155 15.37 -22.90 -18.96
N ASN A 156 15.30 -24.05 -18.29
CA ASN A 156 14.45 -24.21 -17.09
C ASN A 156 14.94 -23.32 -15.94
N THR A 157 16.25 -23.14 -15.79
CA THR A 157 16.83 -22.25 -14.78
C THR A 157 16.49 -20.79 -15.07
N GLU A 158 16.57 -20.38 -16.33
CA GLU A 158 16.19 -19.02 -16.76
C GLU A 158 14.70 -18.75 -16.52
N LEU A 159 13.82 -19.68 -16.87
CA LEU A 159 12.38 -19.56 -16.62
C LEU A 159 12.08 -19.48 -15.13
N ALA A 160 12.71 -20.34 -14.31
CA ALA A 160 12.54 -20.32 -12.86
C ALA A 160 13.04 -18.99 -12.25
N GLU A 161 14.12 -18.43 -12.78
CA GLU A 161 14.64 -17.14 -12.35
C GLU A 161 13.73 -15.98 -12.76
N ALA A 162 13.23 -15.98 -14.00
CA ALA A 162 12.27 -14.99 -14.47
C ALA A 162 10.98 -15.03 -13.65
N GLU A 163 10.46 -16.23 -13.36
CA GLU A 163 9.29 -16.43 -12.52
C GLU A 163 9.54 -15.94 -11.08
N TRP A 164 10.70 -16.28 -10.50
CA TRP A 164 11.06 -15.79 -9.18
C TRP A 164 11.14 -14.25 -9.12
N ARG A 165 11.77 -13.61 -10.11
CA ARG A 165 11.86 -12.13 -10.19
C ARG A 165 10.48 -11.50 -10.34
N TYR A 166 9.62 -12.08 -11.17
CA TYR A 166 8.23 -11.65 -11.32
C TYR A 166 7.49 -11.72 -9.98
N ARG A 167 7.54 -12.87 -9.30
CA ARG A 167 6.91 -13.07 -7.99
C ARG A 167 7.42 -12.07 -6.96
N TRP A 168 8.74 -11.90 -6.87
CA TRP A 168 9.36 -10.94 -5.96
C TRP A 168 8.87 -9.51 -6.24
N MET A 169 8.84 -9.10 -7.51
CA MET A 169 8.38 -7.77 -7.91
C MET A 169 6.92 -7.55 -7.53
N VAL A 170 6.02 -8.47 -7.88
CA VAL A 170 4.59 -8.36 -7.55
C VAL A 170 4.37 -8.26 -6.05
N ARG A 171 5.13 -9.00 -5.23
CA ARG A 171 5.07 -8.93 -3.77
C ARG A 171 5.45 -7.55 -3.22
N GLN A 172 6.39 -6.84 -3.83
CA GLN A 172 6.73 -5.48 -3.38
C GLN A 172 5.58 -4.48 -3.59
N PHE A 173 4.67 -4.77 -4.51
CA PHE A 173 3.49 -3.94 -4.77
C PHE A 173 2.23 -4.43 -4.06
N PHE A 174 2.33 -5.45 -3.18
CA PHE A 174 1.19 -5.96 -2.45
C PHE A 174 0.69 -4.93 -1.44
N ASN A 175 -0.46 -4.34 -1.74
CA ASN A 175 -1.15 -3.38 -0.89
C ASN A 175 -2.64 -3.79 -0.76
N SER A 176 -3.42 -3.07 0.05
CA SER A 176 -4.82 -3.44 0.29
C SER A 176 -5.65 -3.55 -0.99
N ARG A 177 -5.39 -2.74 -2.02
CA ARG A 177 -6.10 -2.84 -3.32
C ARG A 177 -5.78 -4.13 -4.05
N VAL A 178 -4.52 -4.57 -4.01
CA VAL A 178 -4.10 -5.85 -4.60
C VAL A 178 -4.74 -7.01 -3.84
N VAL A 179 -4.79 -6.94 -2.50
CA VAL A 179 -5.48 -7.94 -1.67
C VAL A 179 -6.97 -8.01 -2.02
N GLU A 180 -7.64 -6.86 -2.16
CA GLU A 180 -9.03 -6.82 -2.57
C GLU A 180 -9.26 -7.41 -3.95
N SER A 181 -8.36 -7.14 -4.91
CA SER A 181 -8.43 -7.72 -6.26
C SER A 181 -8.29 -9.25 -6.21
N LEU A 182 -7.32 -9.76 -5.45
CA LEU A 182 -7.16 -11.19 -5.20
C LEU A 182 -8.44 -11.79 -4.62
N GLN A 183 -9.02 -11.16 -3.60
CA GLN A 183 -10.25 -11.64 -2.97
C GLN A 183 -11.47 -11.60 -3.92
N LYS A 184 -11.57 -10.59 -4.80
CA LYS A 184 -12.61 -10.53 -5.83
C LYS A 184 -12.47 -11.68 -6.82
N GLU A 185 -11.26 -11.95 -7.31
CA GLU A 185 -11.01 -13.08 -8.21
C GLU A 185 -11.23 -14.43 -7.52
N MET A 186 -10.82 -14.58 -6.26
CA MET A 186 -11.10 -15.77 -5.46
C MET A 186 -12.60 -16.02 -5.36
N LEU A 187 -13.37 -14.98 -5.02
CA LEU A 187 -14.83 -15.10 -4.89
C LEU A 187 -15.47 -15.48 -6.24
N ALA A 188 -15.05 -14.85 -7.34
CA ALA A 188 -15.54 -15.18 -8.68
C ALA A 188 -15.18 -16.62 -9.08
N ALA A 189 -13.96 -17.08 -8.76
CA ALA A 189 -13.52 -18.45 -9.04
C ALA A 189 -14.31 -19.48 -8.23
N TYR A 190 -14.61 -19.19 -6.95
CA TYR A 190 -15.49 -20.05 -6.15
C TYR A 190 -16.92 -20.04 -6.67
N GLN A 191 -17.42 -18.93 -7.21
CA GLN A 191 -18.77 -18.85 -7.77
C GLN A 191 -18.92 -19.55 -9.13
N ALA A 192 -17.82 -19.88 -9.82
CA ALA A 192 -17.86 -20.48 -11.14
C ALA A 192 -18.54 -21.86 -11.14
N ASP A 193 -19.36 -22.13 -12.16
CA ASP A 193 -20.13 -23.38 -12.29
C ASP A 193 -19.23 -24.63 -12.30
N SER A 194 -18.03 -24.52 -12.89
CA SER A 194 -17.05 -25.60 -12.90
C SER A 194 -16.61 -26.00 -11.49
N PHE A 195 -16.39 -25.03 -10.58
CA PHE A 195 -16.04 -25.32 -9.21
C PHE A 195 -17.23 -25.87 -8.43
N GLN A 196 -18.44 -25.33 -8.67
CA GLN A 196 -19.67 -25.85 -8.04
C GLN A 196 -19.92 -27.32 -8.39
N ALA A 197 -19.67 -27.73 -9.63
CA ALA A 197 -19.77 -29.13 -10.05
C ALA A 197 -18.79 -30.01 -9.26
N THR A 198 -17.53 -29.60 -9.13
CA THR A 198 -16.52 -30.32 -8.33
C THR A 198 -16.90 -30.39 -6.84
N CYS A 199 -17.47 -29.32 -6.27
CA CYS A 199 -17.98 -29.33 -4.91
C CYS A 199 -19.14 -30.33 -4.73
N ALA A 200 -20.06 -30.41 -5.70
CA ALA A 200 -21.17 -31.36 -5.65
C ALA A 200 -20.67 -32.82 -5.69
N GLU A 201 -19.70 -33.12 -6.55
CA GLU A 201 -19.05 -34.44 -6.59
C GLU A 201 -18.36 -34.78 -5.27
N LEU A 202 -17.60 -33.82 -4.71
CA LEU A 202 -16.91 -34.03 -3.44
C LEU A 202 -17.91 -34.22 -2.29
N ASN A 203 -19.01 -33.47 -2.27
CA ASN A 203 -20.06 -33.62 -1.26
C ASN A 203 -20.73 -35.01 -1.35
N GLY A 204 -20.95 -35.54 -2.55
CA GLY A 204 -21.45 -36.91 -2.74
C GLY A 204 -20.48 -37.96 -2.18
N SER A 205 -19.16 -37.71 -2.26
CA SER A 205 -18.16 -38.61 -1.66
C SER A 205 -18.20 -38.65 -0.11
N PHE A 206 -18.89 -37.68 0.51
CA PHE A 206 -19.06 -37.61 1.96
C PHE A 206 -20.30 -38.36 2.47
N GLU A 207 -21.03 -39.06 1.60
CA GLU A 207 -22.14 -39.95 1.97
C GLU A 207 -21.61 -41.12 2.83
N GLY A 208 -21.56 -40.91 4.14
CA GLY A 208 -21.04 -41.87 5.12
C GLY A 208 -20.57 -41.20 6.41
N LYS A 209 -20.14 -42.00 7.39
CA LYS A 209 -19.55 -41.50 8.64
C LYS A 209 -18.07 -41.11 8.43
N VAL A 210 -17.81 -40.18 7.51
CA VAL A 210 -16.48 -39.60 7.32
C VAL A 210 -16.20 -38.58 8.42
N PRO A 211 -15.08 -38.68 9.16
CA PRO A 211 -14.72 -37.71 10.20
C PRO A 211 -14.63 -36.28 9.65
N LEU A 212 -15.04 -35.29 10.44
CA LEU A 212 -15.04 -33.87 10.05
C LEU A 212 -13.66 -33.40 9.59
N GLU A 213 -12.59 -33.81 10.28
CA GLU A 213 -11.21 -33.45 9.91
C GLU A 213 -10.84 -33.92 8.49
N GLN A 214 -11.29 -35.12 8.11
CA GLN A 214 -11.03 -35.66 6.77
C GLN A 214 -11.82 -34.89 5.71
N LYS A 215 -13.07 -34.50 6.01
CA LYS A 215 -13.86 -33.62 5.14
C LYS A 215 -13.16 -32.27 4.95
N MET A 216 -12.70 -31.63 6.03
CA MET A 216 -11.99 -30.35 5.96
C MET A 216 -10.72 -30.44 5.12
N ARG A 217 -9.90 -31.49 5.29
CA ARG A 217 -8.69 -31.69 4.45
C ARG A 217 -9.03 -31.89 2.98
N ALA A 218 -10.08 -32.66 2.67
CA ALA A 218 -10.52 -32.89 1.29
C ALA A 218 -11.04 -31.59 0.66
N MET A 219 -11.78 -30.78 1.41
CA MET A 219 -12.24 -29.46 0.98
C MET A 219 -11.08 -28.49 0.72
N GLU A 220 -10.10 -28.43 1.62
CA GLU A 220 -8.90 -27.62 1.45
C GLU A 220 -8.11 -28.05 0.20
N ALA A 221 -7.93 -29.36 -0.01
CA ALA A 221 -7.28 -29.90 -1.20
C ALA A 221 -8.03 -29.54 -2.50
N CYS A 222 -9.36 -29.65 -2.49
CA CYS A 222 -10.21 -29.26 -3.61
C CYS A 222 -10.08 -27.76 -3.93
N CYS A 223 -10.14 -26.91 -2.91
CA CYS A 223 -9.95 -25.46 -3.08
C CYS A 223 -8.55 -25.13 -3.60
N GLN A 224 -7.53 -25.83 -3.09
CA GLN A 224 -6.15 -25.65 -3.53
C GLN A 224 -6.00 -25.99 -5.02
N GLU A 225 -6.45 -27.16 -5.43
CA GLU A 225 -6.25 -27.66 -6.80
C GLU A 225 -7.05 -26.87 -7.83
N HIS A 226 -8.33 -26.57 -7.54
CA HIS A 226 -9.24 -25.99 -8.53
C HIS A 226 -9.33 -24.47 -8.49
N VAL A 227 -8.85 -23.78 -7.45
CA VAL A 227 -8.92 -22.31 -7.35
C VAL A 227 -7.55 -21.70 -7.08
N LEU A 228 -6.87 -22.12 -6.01
CA LEU A 228 -5.69 -21.40 -5.55
C LEU A 228 -4.44 -21.66 -6.39
N LYS A 229 -4.26 -22.88 -6.91
CA LYS A 229 -3.07 -23.31 -7.66
C LYS A 229 -2.77 -22.43 -8.88
N TRP A 230 -3.80 -21.95 -9.57
CA TRP A 230 -3.68 -21.10 -10.75
C TRP A 230 -3.87 -19.62 -10.45
N LEU A 231 -4.61 -19.28 -9.38
CA LEU A 231 -4.83 -17.89 -8.99
C LEU A 231 -3.64 -17.28 -8.25
N LEU A 232 -3.05 -17.99 -7.29
CA LEU A 232 -1.95 -17.48 -6.47
C LEU A 232 -0.72 -17.02 -7.30
N PRO A 233 -0.27 -17.75 -8.33
CA PRO A 233 0.84 -17.31 -9.18
C PRO A 233 0.61 -15.96 -9.86
N LYS A 234 -0.62 -15.59 -10.22
CA LYS A 234 -0.93 -14.28 -10.82
C LYS A 234 -0.55 -13.13 -9.88
N TYR A 235 -0.66 -13.38 -8.58
CA TYR A 235 -0.38 -12.42 -7.50
C TYR A 235 1.02 -12.60 -6.90
N GLY A 236 1.93 -13.32 -7.58
CA GLY A 236 3.30 -13.51 -7.13
C GLY A 236 3.45 -14.50 -5.96
N LEU A 237 2.42 -15.30 -5.68
CA LEU A 237 2.42 -16.32 -4.63
C LEU A 237 2.61 -17.71 -5.24
N LYS A 238 3.11 -18.67 -4.47
CA LYS A 238 3.24 -20.05 -4.94
C LYS A 238 1.86 -20.72 -5.03
N GLY A 239 1.65 -21.59 -6.02
CA GLY A 239 0.41 -22.38 -6.18
C GLY A 239 0.32 -23.59 -5.23
N ASP A 240 1.06 -23.59 -4.13
CA ASP A 240 1.19 -24.71 -3.18
C ASP A 240 0.74 -24.30 -1.76
N ALA A 241 0.88 -25.22 -0.80
CA ALA A 241 0.52 -24.96 0.60
C ALA A 241 1.33 -23.83 1.25
N SER A 242 2.58 -23.59 0.79
CA SER A 242 3.41 -22.50 1.29
C SER A 242 2.87 -21.16 0.82
N GLY A 243 2.48 -21.04 -0.46
CA GLY A 243 1.84 -19.84 -0.98
C GLY A 243 0.46 -19.58 -0.37
N LEU A 244 -0.30 -20.61 -0.02
CA LEU A 244 -1.55 -20.48 0.74
C LEU A 244 -1.31 -19.91 2.15
N ALA A 245 -0.29 -20.41 2.87
CA ALA A 245 0.06 -19.88 4.19
C ALA A 245 0.52 -18.41 4.11
N GLU A 246 1.32 -18.07 3.09
CA GLU A 246 1.73 -16.70 2.80
C GLU A 246 0.53 -15.80 2.49
N MET A 247 -0.38 -16.23 1.62
CA MET A 247 -1.62 -15.51 1.31
C MET A 247 -2.43 -15.23 2.58
N LYS A 248 -2.63 -16.24 3.43
CA LYS A 248 -3.38 -16.09 4.69
C LYS A 248 -2.72 -15.05 5.60
N ASN A 249 -1.39 -15.02 5.68
CA ASN A 249 -0.67 -14.02 6.47
C ASN A 249 -0.85 -12.61 5.92
N ILE A 250 -0.74 -12.43 4.60
CA ILE A 250 -0.94 -11.13 3.93
C ILE A 250 -2.36 -10.63 4.16
N ILE A 251 -3.37 -11.45 3.88
CA ILE A 251 -4.79 -11.09 4.10
C ILE A 251 -5.02 -10.73 5.57
N ARG A 252 -4.49 -11.52 6.51
CA ARG A 252 -4.61 -11.24 7.94
C ARG A 252 -4.02 -9.87 8.29
N GLN A 253 -2.82 -9.55 7.80
CA GLN A 253 -2.18 -8.26 8.06
C GLN A 253 -3.02 -7.09 7.52
N HIS A 254 -3.50 -7.17 6.28
CA HIS A 254 -4.31 -6.10 5.69
C HIS A 254 -5.71 -6.01 6.28
N SER A 255 -6.31 -7.12 6.74
CA SER A 255 -7.62 -7.11 7.40
C SER A 255 -7.66 -6.34 8.74
N GLN A 256 -6.50 -6.09 9.34
CA GLN A 256 -6.39 -5.33 10.59
C GLN A 256 -6.53 -3.82 10.35
N SER A 257 -6.12 -3.33 9.18
CA SER A 257 -6.15 -1.92 8.82
C SER A 257 -7.25 -1.57 7.82
N ASP A 258 -7.75 -2.55 7.06
CA ASP A 258 -8.71 -2.35 5.98
C ASP A 258 -10.00 -3.17 6.20
N ALA A 259 -11.12 -2.46 6.40
CA ALA A 259 -12.42 -3.07 6.66
C ALA A 259 -13.00 -3.79 5.44
N GLU A 260 -12.69 -3.35 4.21
CA GLU A 260 -13.18 -4.00 2.99
C GLU A 260 -12.48 -5.34 2.77
N VAL A 261 -11.17 -5.41 3.03
CA VAL A 261 -10.42 -6.67 3.01
C VAL A 261 -11.01 -7.68 4.00
N LYS A 262 -11.34 -7.24 5.22
CA LYS A 262 -11.97 -8.08 6.24
C LYS A 262 -13.36 -8.55 5.80
N ARG A 263 -14.19 -7.65 5.26
CA ARG A 263 -15.54 -7.96 4.76
C ARG A 263 -15.49 -9.04 3.69
N ARG A 264 -14.62 -8.88 2.70
CA ARG A 264 -14.43 -9.86 1.61
C ARG A 264 -13.89 -11.20 2.11
N GLN A 265 -13.00 -11.19 3.11
CA GLN A 265 -12.52 -12.42 3.73
C GLN A 265 -13.67 -13.24 4.33
N MET A 266 -14.61 -12.58 5.02
CA MET A 266 -15.80 -13.23 5.58
C MET A 266 -16.76 -13.73 4.50
N GLU A 267 -16.91 -12.97 3.41
CA GLU A 267 -17.73 -13.35 2.25
C GLU A 267 -17.19 -14.61 1.56
N ILE A 268 -15.87 -14.69 1.33
CA ILE A 268 -15.22 -15.88 0.78
C ILE A 268 -15.41 -17.08 1.71
N ALA A 269 -15.17 -16.92 3.01
CA ALA A 269 -15.34 -18.01 3.98
C ALA A 269 -16.79 -18.53 3.96
N THR A 270 -17.77 -17.64 3.99
CA THR A 270 -19.20 -17.99 3.94
C THR A 270 -19.56 -18.69 2.65
N MET A 271 -19.04 -18.23 1.50
CA MET A 271 -19.26 -18.86 0.20
C MET A 271 -18.72 -20.30 0.17
N VAL A 272 -17.49 -20.51 0.64
CA VAL A 272 -16.87 -21.84 0.70
C VAL A 272 -17.68 -22.76 1.61
N PHE A 273 -18.04 -22.33 2.82
CA PHE A 273 -18.86 -23.16 3.73
C PHE A 273 -20.21 -23.54 3.11
N LYS A 274 -20.87 -22.58 2.46
CA LYS A 274 -22.16 -22.80 1.77
C LYS A 274 -22.06 -23.88 0.68
N GLN A 275 -20.97 -23.91 -0.08
CA GLN A 275 -20.79 -24.86 -1.20
C GLN A 275 -20.52 -26.29 -0.74
N PHE A 276 -19.94 -26.47 0.44
CA PHE A 276 -19.63 -27.80 0.99
C PHE A 276 -20.69 -28.33 1.97
N ASN A 277 -21.85 -27.69 2.07
CA ASN A 277 -22.97 -28.09 2.93
C ASN A 277 -22.55 -28.34 4.40
N LEU A 278 -21.62 -27.54 4.91
CA LEU A 278 -21.21 -27.56 6.32
C LEU A 278 -22.10 -26.69 7.20
#